data_AF-A0A8H4L2W5-F1
#
_entry.id   AF-A0A8H4L2W5-F1
#
_cell.length_a   1.000
_cell.length_b   1.000
_cell.length_c   1.000
_cell.angle_alpha   90.00
_cell.angle_beta   90.00
_cell.angle_gamma   90.00
#
_symmetry.space_group_name_H-M   'P 1'
#
loop_
_entity.id
_entity.type
_entity.pdbx_description
1 polymer ?
#
loop_
_entity_poly.entity_id
_entity_poly.type
_entity_poly.pdbx_seq_one_letter_code
_entity_poly.pdbx_strand_id
1 'polypeptide(L)'
;MHLLSLPQELVAGIISKLPLPDVETLAQTFNRRVYDTCIPLITKRILARKHANRMVACFGDRRFESRLSRATEEQAKLLGFESKDEICIPDDPPSFDHLSLDGELSWLEPLDEAMDGIMEGYRRGPAAKEPGHLDRLVADAEKLDLELPAGFVKFMRDEELQYRLASAQAAYFTLGEGFRKCPSKIDKGNGGYFIRILADQQWCYLWHLYLYPGKEKGHVVVGSGGDVHGDLEDTELLEYGVATQEEIDQANKEGFPLASVTEGDICLETCSFEEFLATTYYEELLWFVLFDDAEVTQGLRDYVANTYRKKKDGKAEETKSAST
;
A
#
# COMPACT_ATOMS: atom_id res chain seq x y z
N MET A 1 -6.45 -4.72 37.48
CA MET A 1 -6.06 -5.67 38.55
C MET A 1 -6.50 -7.11 38.27
N HIS A 2 -7.71 -7.38 37.77
CA HIS A 2 -8.22 -8.76 37.59
C HIS A 2 -7.48 -9.63 36.55
N LEU A 3 -6.91 -9.05 35.49
CA LEU A 3 -6.12 -9.81 34.51
C LEU A 3 -4.92 -10.54 35.14
N LEU A 4 -4.30 -9.97 36.18
CA LEU A 4 -3.09 -10.52 36.79
C LEU A 4 -3.36 -11.73 37.69
N SER A 5 -4.60 -11.89 38.17
CA SER A 5 -5.01 -13.05 38.97
C SER A 5 -5.37 -14.27 38.12
N LEU A 6 -5.48 -14.13 36.80
CA LEU A 6 -5.83 -15.24 35.91
C LEU A 6 -4.61 -16.11 35.57
N PRO A 7 -4.80 -17.41 35.28
CA PRO A 7 -3.81 -18.27 34.62
C PRO A 7 -3.35 -17.73 33.26
N GLN A 8 -2.15 -18.14 32.81
CA GLN A 8 -1.49 -17.55 31.63
C GLN A 8 -2.27 -17.81 30.35
N GLU A 9 -2.89 -18.98 30.29
CA GLU A 9 -3.70 -19.46 29.20
C GLU A 9 -4.96 -18.61 29.04
N LEU A 10 -5.58 -18.21 30.16
CA LEU A 10 -6.75 -17.31 30.13
C LEU A 10 -6.36 -15.89 29.73
N VAL A 11 -5.20 -15.40 30.18
CA VAL A 11 -4.68 -14.09 29.76
C VAL A 11 -4.41 -14.08 28.26
N ALA A 12 -3.73 -15.10 27.73
CA ALA A 12 -3.49 -15.23 26.28
C ALA A 12 -4.80 -15.38 25.48
N GLY A 13 -5.75 -16.18 26.00
CA GLY A 13 -7.08 -16.34 25.42
C GLY A 13 -7.86 -15.03 25.35
N ILE A 14 -7.79 -14.18 26.36
CA ILE A 14 -8.42 -12.85 26.35
C ILE A 14 -7.70 -11.93 25.38
N ILE A 15 -6.38 -11.81 25.48
CA ILE A 15 -5.59 -10.87 24.68
C ILE A 15 -5.70 -11.20 23.17
N SER A 16 -5.72 -12.48 22.79
CA SER A 16 -5.90 -12.90 21.39
C SER A 16 -7.28 -12.55 20.79
N LYS A 17 -8.25 -12.13 21.61
CA LYS A 17 -9.58 -11.68 21.16
C LYS A 17 -9.72 -10.16 21.15
N LEU A 18 -8.71 -9.43 21.60
CA LEU A 18 -8.71 -7.98 21.59
C LEU A 18 -8.25 -7.45 20.22
N PRO A 19 -8.80 -6.31 19.76
CA PRO A 19 -8.24 -5.56 18.65
C PRO A 19 -6.74 -5.25 18.88
N LEU A 20 -5.93 -5.31 17.83
CA LEU A 20 -4.49 -5.06 17.94
C LEU A 20 -4.11 -3.71 18.58
N PRO A 21 -4.83 -2.59 18.33
CA PRO A 21 -4.58 -1.34 19.05
C PRO A 21 -4.70 -1.49 20.57
N ASP A 22 -5.69 -2.24 21.05
CA ASP A 22 -5.87 -2.50 22.48
C ASP A 22 -4.76 -3.40 23.04
N VAL A 23 -4.30 -4.38 22.24
CA VAL A 23 -3.15 -5.23 22.59
C VAL A 23 -1.87 -4.40 22.73
N GLU A 24 -1.67 -3.40 21.88
CA GLU A 24 -0.55 -2.45 21.98
C GLU A 24 -0.64 -1.59 23.24
N THR A 25 -1.82 -1.03 23.54
CA THR A 25 -2.04 -0.29 24.79
C THR A 25 -1.78 -1.18 26.01
N LEU A 26 -2.19 -2.45 25.98
CA LEU A 26 -1.89 -3.41 27.03
C LEU A 26 -0.39 -3.72 27.13
N ALA A 27 0.31 -3.80 26.01
CA ALA A 27 1.77 -4.01 25.99
C ALA A 27 2.52 -2.85 26.65
N GLN A 28 1.96 -1.63 26.63
CA GLN A 28 2.54 -0.48 27.31
C GLN A 28 2.35 -0.52 28.84
N THR A 29 1.58 -1.48 29.38
CA THR A 29 1.49 -1.65 30.83
C THR A 29 2.82 -2.16 31.39
N PHE A 30 3.25 -1.65 32.55
CA PHE A 30 4.48 -2.07 33.23
C PHE A 30 4.45 -3.51 33.78
N ASN A 31 3.55 -4.37 33.30
CA ASN A 31 3.46 -5.75 33.70
C ASN A 31 4.16 -6.65 32.68
N ARG A 32 5.31 -7.21 33.07
CA ARG A 32 6.13 -8.09 32.22
C ARG A 32 5.36 -9.27 31.64
N ARG A 33 4.47 -9.90 32.43
CA ARG A 33 3.70 -11.07 31.98
C ARG A 33 2.70 -10.71 30.88
N VAL A 34 2.01 -9.58 31.01
CA VAL A 34 1.12 -9.06 29.96
C VAL A 34 1.94 -8.68 28.73
N TYR A 35 3.05 -7.96 28.91
CA TYR A 35 3.97 -7.58 27.83
C TYR A 35 4.45 -8.80 27.03
N ASP A 36 4.99 -9.82 27.70
CA ASP A 36 5.49 -11.05 27.06
C ASP A 36 4.39 -11.79 26.28
N THR A 37 3.12 -11.63 26.69
CA THR A 37 1.96 -12.21 25.98
C THR A 37 1.54 -11.37 24.77
N CYS A 38 1.59 -10.04 24.88
CA CYS A 38 1.21 -9.13 23.80
C CYS A 38 2.25 -9.11 22.67
N ILE A 39 3.54 -9.13 22.99
CA ILE A 39 4.61 -8.86 22.02
C ILE A 39 4.55 -9.76 20.77
N PRO A 40 4.40 -11.09 20.86
CA PRO A 40 4.29 -11.93 19.68
C PRO A 40 3.12 -11.54 18.76
N LEU A 41 2.04 -10.99 19.31
CA LEU A 41 0.85 -10.58 18.56
C LEU A 41 1.05 -9.23 17.84
N ILE A 42 1.86 -8.33 18.40
CA ILE A 42 2.08 -6.98 17.84
C ILE A 42 3.44 -6.81 17.16
N THR A 43 4.33 -7.81 17.20
CA THR A 43 5.68 -7.72 16.62
C THR A 43 5.64 -7.40 15.13
N LYS A 44 4.77 -8.07 14.36
CA LYS A 44 4.59 -7.78 12.93
C LYS A 44 4.21 -6.32 12.70
N ARG A 45 3.28 -5.79 13.50
CA ARG A 45 2.80 -4.41 13.43
C ARG A 45 3.87 -3.39 13.83
N ILE A 46 4.68 -3.67 14.85
CA ILE A 46 5.84 -2.84 15.23
C ILE A 46 6.86 -2.78 14.09
N LEU A 47 7.18 -3.91 13.46
CA LEU A 47 8.10 -3.95 12.32
C LEU A 47 7.52 -3.19 11.12
N ALA A 48 6.23 -3.36 10.82
CA ALA A 48 5.55 -2.60 9.78
C ALA A 48 5.60 -1.09 10.02
N ARG A 49 5.37 -0.62 11.26
CA ARG A 49 5.51 0.81 11.60
C ARG A 49 6.94 1.34 11.47
N LYS A 50 7.94 0.55 11.90
CA LYS A 50 9.35 0.93 11.70
C LYS A 50 9.68 1.05 10.22
N HIS A 51 9.21 0.10 9.41
CA HIS A 51 9.36 0.13 7.97
C HIS A 51 8.68 1.36 7.38
N ALA A 52 7.41 1.63 7.75
CA ALA A 52 6.66 2.79 7.30
C ALA A 52 7.35 4.11 7.65
N ASN A 53 7.79 4.29 8.90
CA ASN A 53 8.49 5.51 9.32
C ASN A 53 9.80 5.71 8.55
N ARG A 54 10.54 4.63 8.25
CA ARG A 54 11.74 4.71 7.42
C ARG A 54 11.39 5.16 6.00
N MET A 55 10.34 4.61 5.41
CA MET A 55 9.92 4.93 4.04
C MET A 55 9.31 6.33 3.93
N VAL A 56 8.58 6.80 4.94
CA VAL A 56 8.15 8.20 5.06
C VAL A 56 9.36 9.13 5.12
N ALA A 57 10.42 8.74 5.84
CA ALA A 57 11.63 9.54 5.85
C ALA A 57 12.29 9.63 4.46
N CYS A 58 12.13 8.63 3.59
CA CYS A 58 12.68 8.64 2.23
C CYS A 58 11.78 9.40 1.24
N PHE A 59 10.48 9.11 1.23
CA PHE A 59 9.55 9.54 0.17
C PHE A 59 8.50 10.55 0.65
N GLY A 60 8.65 11.09 1.84
CA GLY A 60 7.71 12.05 2.42
C GLY A 60 6.42 11.41 2.95
N ASP A 61 5.46 12.27 3.25
CA ASP A 61 4.19 11.86 3.86
C ASP A 61 3.37 10.95 2.94
N ARG A 62 2.65 10.02 3.57
CA ARG A 62 1.69 9.16 2.88
C ARG A 62 0.54 10.00 2.34
N ARG A 63 0.27 9.89 1.04
CA ARG A 63 -0.98 10.43 0.48
C ARG A 63 -2.10 9.42 0.70
N PHE A 64 -3.07 9.78 1.51
CA PHE A 64 -4.33 9.06 1.60
C PHE A 64 -5.48 10.05 1.42
N GLU A 65 -6.07 10.06 0.24
CA GLU A 65 -7.26 10.87 -0.05
C GLU A 65 -8.50 9.99 0.04
N SER A 66 -9.24 10.10 1.16
CA SER A 66 -10.47 9.32 1.31
C SER A 66 -11.62 9.90 0.49
N ARG A 67 -12.27 9.03 -0.29
CA ARG A 67 -13.45 9.34 -1.10
C ARG A 67 -14.75 9.38 -0.25
N LEU A 68 -14.75 8.80 0.96
CA LEU A 68 -15.93 8.70 1.84
C LEU A 68 -16.50 10.03 2.33
N SER A 69 -15.72 11.11 2.29
CA SER A 69 -16.20 12.45 2.67
C SER A 69 -17.43 12.91 1.87
N ARG A 70 -17.74 12.24 0.76
CA ARG A 70 -18.84 12.57 -0.15
C ARG A 70 -20.09 11.67 0.03
N ALA A 71 -20.08 10.74 0.98
CA ALA A 71 -21.20 9.82 1.18
C ALA A 71 -22.51 10.51 1.56
N THR A 72 -23.60 10.05 0.96
CA THR A 72 -24.96 10.38 1.40
C THR A 72 -25.34 9.59 2.66
N GLU A 73 -26.43 9.99 3.31
CA GLU A 73 -26.96 9.28 4.49
C GLU A 73 -27.36 7.83 4.17
N GLU A 74 -27.88 7.57 2.98
CA GLU A 74 -28.26 6.23 2.52
C GLU A 74 -27.04 5.37 2.25
N GLN A 75 -26.05 5.91 1.53
CA GLN A 75 -24.78 5.21 1.28
C GLN A 75 -24.03 4.91 2.58
N ALA A 76 -24.02 5.82 3.55
CA ALA A 76 -23.43 5.57 4.87
C ALA A 76 -24.08 4.35 5.55
N LYS A 77 -25.41 4.22 5.48
CA LYS A 77 -26.14 3.05 6.01
C LYS A 77 -25.83 1.78 5.25
N LEU A 78 -25.76 1.85 3.92
CA LEU A 78 -25.32 0.74 3.09
C LEU A 78 -23.90 0.29 3.43
N LEU A 79 -23.02 1.20 3.86
CA LEU A 79 -21.65 0.88 4.27
C LEU A 79 -21.52 0.47 5.76
N GLY A 80 -22.64 0.41 6.50
CA GLY A 80 -22.67 -0.07 7.88
C GLY A 80 -22.52 1.01 8.96
N PHE A 81 -22.68 2.29 8.60
CA PHE A 81 -22.79 3.40 9.55
C PHE A 81 -24.25 3.70 9.89
N GLU A 82 -24.52 4.27 11.06
CA GLU A 82 -25.90 4.68 11.41
C GLU A 82 -26.27 6.01 10.75
N SER A 83 -25.28 6.89 10.55
CA SER A 83 -25.42 8.16 9.83
C SER A 83 -24.10 8.57 9.17
N LYS A 84 -24.15 9.49 8.20
CA LYS A 84 -22.94 10.04 7.57
C LYS A 84 -22.01 10.76 8.56
N ASP A 85 -22.56 11.31 9.65
CA ASP A 85 -21.81 12.09 10.63
C ASP A 85 -20.86 11.21 11.46
N GLU A 86 -21.11 9.89 11.49
CA GLU A 86 -20.24 8.89 12.12
C GLU A 86 -18.94 8.67 11.36
N ILE A 87 -18.87 9.01 10.07
CA ILE A 87 -17.70 8.77 9.24
C ILE A 87 -16.57 9.66 9.72
N CYS A 88 -15.49 9.04 10.18
CA CYS A 88 -14.24 9.70 10.50
C CYS A 88 -13.12 9.09 9.66
N ILE A 89 -12.50 9.93 8.83
CA ILE A 89 -11.27 9.58 8.13
C ILE A 89 -10.16 9.56 9.19
N PRO A 90 -9.45 8.44 9.39
CA PRO A 90 -8.33 8.42 10.33
C PRO A 90 -7.17 9.26 9.80
N ASP A 91 -6.42 9.89 10.71
CA ASP A 91 -5.12 10.49 10.39
C ASP A 91 -4.05 9.41 10.16
N ASP A 92 -4.25 8.22 10.75
CA ASP A 92 -3.40 7.05 10.54
C ASP A 92 -3.77 6.33 9.23
N PRO A 93 -2.80 5.68 8.58
CA PRO A 93 -3.09 4.87 7.41
C PRO A 93 -4.09 3.73 7.68
N PRO A 94 -4.79 3.23 6.63
CA PRO A 94 -5.68 2.08 6.74
C PRO A 94 -5.01 0.86 7.38
N SER A 95 -5.79 0.14 8.20
CA SER A 95 -5.34 -1.08 8.88
C SER A 95 -5.88 -2.31 8.17
N PHE A 96 -4.99 -3.12 7.61
CA PHE A 96 -5.34 -4.33 6.86
C PHE A 96 -5.26 -5.62 7.69
N ASP A 97 -5.27 -5.51 9.02
CA ASP A 97 -5.12 -6.65 9.93
C ASP A 97 -6.25 -7.70 9.80
N HIS A 98 -7.38 -7.32 9.20
CA HIS A 98 -8.50 -8.21 8.91
C HIS A 98 -8.32 -8.99 7.59
N LEU A 99 -7.35 -8.63 6.76
CA LEU A 99 -7.02 -9.30 5.50
C LEU A 99 -5.77 -10.18 5.66
N SER A 100 -5.75 -11.31 4.95
CA SER A 100 -4.51 -12.07 4.76
C SER A 100 -3.69 -11.45 3.63
N LEU A 101 -2.72 -10.61 3.98
CA LEU A 101 -1.73 -10.06 3.05
C LEU A 101 -0.52 -11.00 2.95
N ASP A 102 -0.75 -12.24 2.54
CA ASP A 102 0.25 -13.32 2.42
C ASP A 102 0.67 -13.60 0.96
N GLY A 103 0.17 -12.80 0.01
CA GLY A 103 0.41 -12.97 -1.41
C GLY A 103 -0.58 -13.92 -2.12
N GLU A 104 -1.50 -14.56 -1.40
CA GLU A 104 -2.51 -15.42 -2.01
C GLU A 104 -3.67 -14.64 -2.64
N LEU A 105 -3.87 -13.39 -2.21
CA LEU A 105 -4.87 -12.47 -2.76
C LEU A 105 -6.31 -13.03 -2.69
N SER A 106 -6.60 -13.87 -1.69
CA SER A 106 -7.92 -14.50 -1.54
C SER A 106 -9.05 -13.52 -1.26
N TRP A 107 -8.72 -12.30 -0.80
CA TRP A 107 -9.65 -11.20 -0.55
C TRP A 107 -10.01 -10.41 -1.81
N LEU A 108 -9.28 -10.59 -2.92
CA LEU A 108 -9.53 -9.90 -4.18
C LEU A 108 -10.63 -10.66 -4.95
N GLU A 109 -11.88 -10.43 -4.58
CA GLU A 109 -13.05 -11.09 -5.18
C GLU A 109 -13.33 -10.56 -6.60
N PRO A 110 -13.89 -11.39 -7.51
CA PRO A 110 -14.37 -10.91 -8.81
C PRO A 110 -15.38 -9.77 -8.65
N LEU A 111 -15.43 -8.89 -9.65
CA LEU A 111 -16.46 -7.85 -9.74
C LEU A 111 -17.82 -8.50 -9.98
N ASP A 112 -18.90 -7.86 -9.51
CA ASP A 112 -20.25 -8.25 -9.88
C ASP A 112 -20.49 -8.01 -11.39
N GLU A 113 -21.48 -8.69 -11.97
CA GLU A 113 -21.73 -8.68 -13.42
C GLU A 113 -21.97 -7.27 -13.98
N ALA A 114 -22.61 -6.39 -13.19
CA ALA A 114 -22.90 -5.02 -13.61
C ALA A 114 -21.61 -4.19 -13.67
N MET A 115 -20.81 -4.23 -12.61
CA MET A 115 -19.51 -3.56 -12.53
C MET A 115 -18.55 -4.10 -13.60
N ASP A 116 -18.54 -5.41 -13.79
CA ASP A 116 -17.71 -6.08 -14.79
C ASP A 116 -18.01 -5.57 -16.21
N GLY A 117 -19.30 -5.44 -16.54
CA GLY A 117 -19.76 -4.89 -17.80
C GLY A 117 -19.38 -3.41 -18.00
N ILE A 118 -19.37 -2.60 -16.94
CA ILE A 118 -18.89 -1.21 -17.00
C ILE A 118 -17.38 -1.20 -17.28
N MET A 119 -16.63 -2.08 -16.63
CA MET A 119 -15.17 -2.14 -16.74
C MET A 119 -14.66 -2.68 -18.08
N GLU A 120 -15.49 -3.37 -18.87
CA GLU A 120 -15.06 -3.98 -20.14
C GLU A 120 -14.38 -2.97 -21.10
N GLY A 121 -14.88 -1.73 -21.16
CA GLY A 121 -14.28 -0.67 -21.99
C GLY A 121 -12.93 -0.13 -21.48
N TYR A 122 -12.60 -0.40 -20.22
CA TYR A 122 -11.42 0.07 -19.51
C TYR A 122 -10.34 -1.00 -19.34
N ARG A 123 -10.62 -2.26 -19.69
CA ARG A 123 -9.67 -3.37 -19.71
C ARG A 123 -8.62 -3.20 -20.82
N ARG A 124 -7.70 -2.27 -20.64
CA ARG A 124 -6.57 -2.04 -21.56
C ARG A 124 -5.29 -2.62 -21.00
N GLY A 125 -4.54 -3.31 -21.87
CA GLY A 125 -3.14 -3.68 -21.66
C GLY A 125 -2.79 -4.20 -20.27
N PRO A 126 -3.45 -5.28 -19.75
CA PRO A 126 -2.98 -5.92 -18.54
C PRO A 126 -1.52 -6.36 -18.71
N ALA A 127 -0.70 -6.11 -17.70
CA ALA A 127 0.69 -6.56 -17.65
C ALA A 127 0.85 -8.05 -17.96
N ALA A 128 -0.16 -8.87 -17.62
CA ALA A 128 -0.17 -10.31 -17.88
C ALA A 128 -0.07 -10.68 -19.37
N LYS A 129 -0.42 -9.78 -20.30
CA LYS A 129 -0.30 -10.02 -21.76
C LYS A 129 1.14 -9.99 -22.27
N GLU A 130 2.08 -9.51 -21.47
CA GLU A 130 3.50 -9.43 -21.79
C GLU A 130 4.34 -10.21 -20.77
N PRO A 131 4.15 -11.55 -20.66
CA PRO A 131 4.78 -12.35 -19.59
C PRO A 131 6.31 -12.28 -19.61
N GLY A 132 6.92 -12.06 -20.77
CA GLY A 132 8.37 -11.90 -20.92
C GLY A 132 8.95 -10.71 -20.15
N HIS A 133 8.16 -9.65 -19.92
CA HIS A 133 8.60 -8.51 -19.10
C HIS A 133 8.71 -8.90 -17.63
N LEU A 134 7.72 -9.61 -17.10
CA LEU A 134 7.77 -10.09 -15.72
C LEU A 134 8.86 -11.14 -15.52
N ASP A 135 9.04 -12.06 -16.46
CA ASP A 135 10.12 -13.06 -16.39
C ASP A 135 11.50 -12.40 -16.34
N ARG A 136 11.69 -11.33 -17.12
CA ARG A 136 12.91 -10.52 -17.06
C ARG A 136 13.07 -9.83 -15.71
N LEU A 137 12.00 -9.23 -15.16
CA LEU A 137 12.04 -8.61 -13.83
C LEU A 137 12.38 -9.62 -12.73
N VAL A 138 11.83 -10.84 -12.79
CA VAL A 138 12.19 -11.91 -11.84
C VAL A 138 13.68 -12.23 -11.94
N ALA A 139 14.19 -12.43 -13.15
CA ALA A 139 15.61 -12.72 -13.35
C ALA A 139 16.53 -11.56 -12.95
N ASP A 140 16.13 -10.31 -13.17
CA ASP A 140 16.90 -9.14 -12.79
C ASP A 140 16.85 -8.90 -11.27
N ALA A 141 15.72 -9.18 -10.61
CA ALA A 141 15.60 -9.13 -9.16
C ALA A 141 16.58 -10.10 -8.48
N GLU A 142 16.72 -11.32 -8.99
CA GLU A 142 17.69 -12.29 -8.50
C GLU A 142 19.13 -11.79 -8.62
N LYS A 143 19.50 -11.17 -9.76
CA LYS A 143 20.85 -10.59 -9.97
C LYS A 143 21.14 -9.44 -9.00
N LEU A 144 20.11 -8.68 -8.65
CA LEU A 144 20.18 -7.52 -7.76
C LEU A 144 20.02 -7.87 -6.28
N ASP A 145 19.86 -9.15 -5.94
CA ASP A 145 19.53 -9.60 -4.58
C ASP A 145 18.25 -8.95 -4.02
N LEU A 146 17.29 -8.62 -4.88
CA LEU A 146 15.98 -8.08 -4.52
C LEU A 146 14.96 -9.21 -4.31
N GLU A 147 13.95 -8.94 -3.49
CA GLU A 147 12.84 -9.86 -3.24
C GLU A 147 11.54 -9.27 -3.79
N LEU A 148 11.05 -9.81 -4.90
CA LEU A 148 9.74 -9.44 -5.44
C LEU A 148 8.64 -10.00 -4.53
N PRO A 149 7.58 -9.22 -4.23
CA PRO A 149 6.47 -9.71 -3.43
C PRO A 149 5.78 -10.88 -4.12
N ALA A 150 5.46 -11.95 -3.38
CA ALA A 150 4.76 -13.10 -3.95
C ALA A 150 3.41 -12.69 -4.56
N GLY A 151 2.67 -11.81 -3.88
CA GLY A 151 1.42 -11.25 -4.40
C GLY A 151 1.62 -10.45 -5.68
N PHE A 152 2.71 -9.68 -5.79
CA PHE A 152 3.05 -8.96 -7.02
C PHE A 152 3.28 -9.91 -8.19
N VAL A 153 4.11 -10.94 -8.02
CA VAL A 153 4.39 -11.90 -9.10
C VAL A 153 3.12 -12.64 -9.51
N LYS A 154 2.31 -13.09 -8.54
CA LYS A 154 1.04 -13.77 -8.79
C LYS A 154 0.08 -12.87 -9.58
N PHE A 155 -0.11 -11.65 -9.09
CA PHE A 155 -1.02 -10.68 -9.69
C PHE A 155 -0.60 -10.26 -11.10
N MET A 156 0.68 -9.96 -11.31
CA MET A 156 1.19 -9.53 -12.61
C MET A 156 1.18 -10.64 -13.68
N ARG A 157 1.12 -11.92 -13.29
CA ARG A 157 0.94 -13.06 -14.21
C ARG A 157 -0.50 -13.36 -14.58
N ASP A 158 -1.45 -12.94 -13.75
CA ASP A 158 -2.83 -13.37 -13.83
C ASP A 158 -3.73 -12.24 -14.36
N GLU A 159 -4.13 -12.37 -15.62
CA GLU A 159 -5.02 -11.42 -16.29
C GLU A 159 -6.38 -11.32 -15.59
N GLU A 160 -6.93 -12.44 -15.11
CA GLU A 160 -8.21 -12.47 -14.44
C GLU A 160 -8.15 -11.75 -13.09
N LEU A 161 -7.03 -11.87 -12.34
CA LEU A 161 -6.83 -11.09 -11.12
C LEU A 161 -6.75 -9.58 -11.42
N GLN A 162 -6.06 -9.18 -12.50
CA GLN A 162 -5.96 -7.78 -12.89
C GLN A 162 -7.32 -7.16 -13.23
N TYR A 163 -8.21 -7.92 -13.87
CA TYR A 163 -9.56 -7.46 -14.19
C TYR A 163 -10.51 -7.37 -12.98
N ARG A 164 -10.12 -7.86 -11.81
CA ARG A 164 -10.91 -7.67 -10.57
C ARG A 164 -10.81 -6.24 -10.03
N LEU A 165 -9.83 -5.45 -10.47
CA LEU A 165 -9.76 -4.05 -10.07
C LEU A 165 -10.62 -3.20 -11.00
N ALA A 166 -11.68 -2.65 -10.42
CA ALA A 166 -12.37 -1.52 -11.01
C ALA A 166 -11.45 -0.28 -10.98
N SER A 167 -11.65 0.66 -11.89
CA SER A 167 -10.87 1.89 -11.92
C SER A 167 -11.67 3.07 -12.47
N ALA A 168 -12.09 3.97 -11.58
CA ALA A 168 -12.72 5.24 -11.92
C ALA A 168 -11.80 6.20 -12.69
N GLN A 169 -10.48 6.02 -12.57
CA GLN A 169 -9.46 6.83 -13.27
C GLN A 169 -9.00 6.21 -14.59
N ALA A 170 -9.64 5.11 -15.03
CA ALA A 170 -9.19 4.32 -16.18
C ALA A 170 -7.68 3.96 -16.13
N ALA A 171 -7.14 3.76 -14.93
CA ALA A 171 -5.79 3.26 -14.71
C ALA A 171 -5.68 1.78 -15.07
N TYR A 172 -4.50 1.37 -15.54
CA TYR A 172 -4.24 0.00 -15.98
C TYR A 172 -2.84 -0.45 -15.60
N PHE A 173 -2.72 -1.74 -15.30
CA PHE A 173 -1.47 -2.34 -14.87
C PHE A 173 -0.54 -2.51 -16.05
N THR A 174 0.62 -1.85 -15.98
CA THR A 174 1.65 -1.91 -17.01
C THR A 174 3.01 -1.95 -16.33
N LEU A 175 3.85 -2.89 -16.78
CA LEU A 175 5.21 -3.02 -16.27
C LEU A 175 6.16 -2.08 -17.03
N GLY A 176 7.05 -1.41 -16.29
CA GLY A 176 8.17 -0.67 -16.86
C GLY A 176 9.18 -1.60 -17.56
N GLU A 177 10.03 -1.03 -18.41
CA GLU A 177 11.09 -1.76 -19.13
C GLU A 177 12.28 -2.09 -18.20
N GLY A 178 12.04 -2.94 -17.20
CA GLY A 178 13.07 -3.38 -16.25
C GLY A 178 13.11 -2.57 -14.96
N PHE A 179 14.25 -2.60 -14.28
CA PHE A 179 14.50 -1.84 -13.06
C PHE A 179 15.20 -0.52 -13.36
N ARG A 180 14.81 0.54 -12.62
CA ARG A 180 15.54 1.81 -12.57
C ARG A 180 16.15 2.01 -11.19
N LYS A 181 17.44 2.28 -11.13
CA LYS A 181 18.13 2.48 -9.85
C LYS A 181 17.71 3.83 -9.26
N CYS A 182 17.33 3.83 -7.98
CA CYS A 182 16.98 5.05 -7.27
C CYS A 182 18.25 5.87 -7.00
N PRO A 183 18.29 7.17 -7.35
CA PRO A 183 19.39 8.03 -6.95
C PRO A 183 19.52 8.08 -5.43
N SER A 184 20.75 8.00 -4.91
CA SER A 184 21.04 7.88 -3.48
C SER A 184 20.51 9.06 -2.66
N LYS A 185 20.35 10.23 -3.29
CA LYS A 185 19.76 11.40 -2.64
C LYS A 185 18.27 11.21 -2.33
N ILE A 186 17.56 10.48 -3.19
CA ILE A 186 16.11 10.27 -3.09
C ILE A 186 15.78 9.26 -2.00
N ASP A 187 16.46 8.12 -1.97
CA ASP A 187 16.18 7.07 -0.97
C ASP A 187 17.12 7.07 0.25
N LYS A 188 17.98 8.09 0.37
CA LYS A 188 18.99 8.24 1.43
C LYS A 188 20.04 7.13 1.43
N GLY A 189 20.38 6.62 0.26
CA GLY A 189 21.42 5.62 0.06
C GLY A 189 20.98 4.21 0.41
N ASN A 190 19.68 3.94 0.39
CA ASN A 190 19.17 2.57 0.53
C ASN A 190 19.51 1.71 -0.70
N GLY A 191 19.83 2.35 -1.83
CA GLY A 191 20.27 1.67 -3.05
C GLY A 191 19.16 0.84 -3.69
N GLY A 192 17.93 1.33 -3.59
CA GLY A 192 16.76 0.64 -4.12
C GLY A 192 16.53 0.88 -5.60
N TYR A 193 15.49 0.24 -6.12
CA TYR A 193 15.14 0.22 -7.52
C TYR A 193 13.63 0.36 -7.68
N PHE A 194 13.20 1.03 -8.75
CA PHE A 194 11.81 1.20 -9.11
C PHE A 194 11.42 0.31 -10.30
N ILE A 195 10.16 -0.12 -10.29
CA ILE A 195 9.45 -0.72 -11.42
C ILE A 195 8.12 0.02 -11.55
N ARG A 196 7.76 0.52 -12.74
CA ARG A 196 6.39 1.03 -12.99
C ARG A 196 5.43 -0.16 -12.95
N ILE A 197 4.31 0.00 -12.24
CA ILE A 197 3.33 -1.08 -12.05
C ILE A 197 1.91 -0.70 -12.47
N LEU A 198 1.56 0.58 -12.40
CA LEU A 198 0.24 1.10 -12.78
C LEU A 198 0.42 2.48 -13.39
N ALA A 199 -0.34 2.79 -14.44
CA ALA A 199 -0.41 4.12 -15.01
C ALA A 199 -1.88 4.53 -15.15
N ASP A 200 -2.18 5.80 -14.87
CA ASP A 200 -3.49 6.34 -15.22
C ASP A 200 -3.64 6.45 -16.75
N GLN A 201 -4.88 6.64 -17.23
CA GLN A 201 -5.13 6.71 -18.67
C GLN A 201 -4.38 7.86 -19.37
N GLN A 202 -4.16 8.96 -18.66
CA GLN A 202 -3.56 10.17 -19.22
C GLN A 202 -2.03 10.20 -19.07
N TRP A 203 -1.44 9.19 -18.41
CA TRP A 203 -0.02 9.18 -18.05
C TRP A 203 0.42 10.41 -17.24
N CYS A 204 -0.51 10.99 -16.48
CA CYS A 204 -0.25 12.12 -15.59
C CYS A 204 -0.01 11.70 -14.14
N TYR A 205 -0.29 10.43 -13.80
CA TYR A 205 0.09 9.84 -12.53
C TYR A 205 0.42 8.36 -12.68
N LEU A 206 1.54 7.96 -12.09
CA LEU A 206 2.08 6.62 -12.22
C LEU A 206 2.46 6.08 -10.86
N TRP A 207 2.25 4.78 -10.68
CA TRP A 207 2.64 4.07 -9.48
C TRP A 207 3.79 3.12 -9.76
N HIS A 208 4.71 3.07 -8.81
CA HIS A 208 5.95 2.34 -8.91
C HIS A 208 6.14 1.46 -7.68
N LEU A 209 6.56 0.22 -7.89
CA LEU A 209 7.06 -0.64 -6.84
C LEU A 209 8.54 -0.27 -6.61
N TYR A 210 8.84 0.25 -5.42
CA TYR A 210 10.21 0.45 -4.96
C TYR A 210 10.65 -0.77 -4.14
N LEU A 211 11.81 -1.32 -4.48
CA LEU A 211 12.43 -2.48 -3.82
C LEU A 211 13.83 -2.09 -3.38
N TYR A 212 14.27 -2.56 -2.21
CA TYR A 212 15.62 -2.25 -1.73
C TYR A 212 16.34 -3.50 -1.22
N PRO A 213 17.66 -3.61 -1.47
CA PRO A 213 18.46 -4.76 -1.06
C PRO A 213 18.79 -4.72 0.43
N GLY A 214 19.43 -5.79 0.93
CA GLY A 214 20.00 -5.84 2.28
C GLY A 214 19.37 -6.88 3.21
N LYS A 215 19.61 -6.76 4.51
CA LYS A 215 19.11 -7.73 5.52
C LYS A 215 17.62 -7.59 5.83
N GLU A 216 17.10 -6.39 5.68
CA GLU A 216 15.69 -6.05 5.92
C GLU A 216 14.99 -5.82 4.59
N LYS A 217 15.26 -6.66 3.57
CA LYS A 217 14.64 -6.55 2.24
C LYS A 217 13.16 -6.22 2.37
N GLY A 218 12.69 -5.35 1.51
CA GLY A 218 11.29 -4.97 1.51
C GLY A 218 10.96 -4.12 0.31
N HIS A 219 9.73 -3.64 0.32
CA HIS A 219 9.19 -2.90 -0.81
C HIS A 219 8.11 -1.95 -0.34
N VAL A 220 7.88 -0.91 -1.12
CA VAL A 220 6.75 0.01 -0.96
C VAL A 220 6.18 0.35 -2.33
N VAL A 221 4.96 0.88 -2.36
CA VAL A 221 4.44 1.51 -3.57
C VAL A 221 4.53 3.02 -3.40
N VAL A 222 5.04 3.68 -4.44
CA VAL A 222 5.16 5.13 -4.51
C VAL A 222 4.45 5.66 -5.74
N GLY A 223 3.93 6.87 -5.67
CA GLY A 223 3.28 7.57 -6.75
C GLY A 223 4.13 8.74 -7.24
N SER A 224 4.06 9.05 -8.53
CA SER A 224 4.72 10.20 -9.13
C SER A 224 3.93 10.79 -10.29
N GLY A 225 4.09 12.10 -10.51
CA GLY A 225 3.46 12.81 -11.63
C GLY A 225 4.15 12.59 -12.99
N GLY A 226 5.30 11.90 -12.99
CA GLY A 226 6.06 11.53 -14.17
C GLY A 226 6.55 10.10 -14.08
N ASP A 227 6.88 9.51 -15.23
CA ASP A 227 7.37 8.15 -15.31
C ASP A 227 8.84 8.11 -14.89
N VAL A 228 9.18 7.31 -13.87
CA VAL A 228 10.57 7.14 -13.44
C VAL A 228 11.43 6.41 -14.49
N HIS A 229 10.79 5.78 -15.48
CA HIS A 229 11.43 5.19 -16.67
C HIS A 229 11.56 6.17 -17.84
N GLY A 230 11.10 7.41 -17.66
CA GLY A 230 11.03 8.43 -18.69
C GLY A 230 12.38 9.05 -19.06
N ASP A 231 12.29 10.24 -19.65
CA ASP A 231 13.33 10.82 -20.50
C ASP A 231 14.19 11.88 -19.82
N LEU A 232 14.21 11.99 -18.47
CA LEU A 232 15.18 12.91 -17.87
C LEU A 232 16.58 12.47 -18.29
N GLU A 233 17.28 13.35 -18.99
CA GLU A 233 18.63 13.07 -19.42
C GLU A 233 19.56 13.05 -18.20
N ASP A 234 20.64 12.29 -18.29
CA ASP A 234 21.69 12.25 -17.25
C ASP A 234 22.18 13.67 -16.88
N THR A 235 22.19 14.59 -17.85
CA THR A 235 22.49 16.01 -17.67
C THR A 235 21.51 16.72 -16.74
N GLU A 236 20.21 16.43 -16.86
CA GLU A 236 19.18 17.02 -16.01
C GLU A 236 19.31 16.51 -14.56
N LEU A 237 19.58 15.21 -14.37
CA LEU A 237 19.82 14.64 -13.04
C LEU A 237 21.01 15.32 -12.32
N LEU A 238 22.05 15.71 -13.08
CA LEU A 238 23.19 16.47 -12.58
C LEU A 238 22.82 17.93 -12.28
N GLU A 239 22.06 18.58 -13.17
CA GLU A 239 21.63 19.97 -13.01
C GLU A 239 20.72 20.16 -11.79
N TYR A 240 19.80 19.21 -11.55
CA TYR A 240 18.98 19.18 -10.34
C TYR A 240 19.76 18.73 -9.09
N GLY A 241 21.00 18.28 -9.26
CA GLY A 241 21.85 17.81 -8.17
C GLY A 241 21.23 16.63 -7.42
N VAL A 242 20.53 15.75 -8.14
CA VAL A 242 19.88 14.54 -7.59
C VAL A 242 20.77 13.30 -7.72
N ALA A 243 21.73 13.33 -8.63
CA ALA A 243 22.75 12.30 -8.82
C ALA A 243 24.14 12.92 -9.04
N THR A 244 25.19 12.11 -8.89
CA THR A 244 26.55 12.47 -9.34
C THR A 244 26.90 11.75 -10.64
N GLN A 245 27.92 12.23 -11.36
CA GLN A 245 28.37 11.57 -12.59
C GLN A 245 28.85 10.14 -12.30
N GLU A 246 29.53 9.92 -11.16
CA GLU A 246 29.99 8.59 -10.76
C GLU A 246 28.82 7.62 -10.52
N GLU A 247 27.72 8.12 -9.95
CA GLU A 247 26.51 7.32 -9.71
C GLU A 247 25.85 6.91 -11.03
N ILE A 248 25.73 7.85 -11.98
CA ILE A 248 25.21 7.62 -13.33
C ILE A 248 26.08 6.59 -14.07
N ASP A 249 27.39 6.79 -14.09
CA ASP A 249 28.33 5.91 -14.77
C ASP A 249 28.27 4.48 -14.20
N GLN A 250 28.16 4.36 -12.88
CA GLN A 250 28.05 3.07 -12.21
C GLN A 250 26.71 2.38 -12.52
N ALA A 251 25.60 3.11 -12.50
CA ALA A 251 24.27 2.59 -12.85
C ALA A 251 24.22 2.07 -14.29
N ASN A 252 24.77 2.85 -15.23
CA ASN A 252 24.88 2.47 -16.65
C ASN A 252 25.78 1.24 -16.84
N LYS A 253 26.89 1.16 -16.12
CA LYS A 253 27.79 -0.02 -16.15
C LYS A 253 27.12 -1.29 -15.60
N GLU A 254 26.28 -1.15 -14.58
CA GLU A 254 25.50 -2.26 -14.01
C GLU A 254 24.33 -2.69 -14.91
N GLY A 255 23.97 -1.88 -15.91
CA GLY A 255 22.84 -2.12 -16.82
C GLY A 255 21.48 -1.73 -16.24
N PHE A 256 21.48 -0.92 -15.17
CA PHE A 256 20.28 -0.43 -14.49
C PHE A 256 20.37 1.09 -14.37
N PRO A 257 19.96 1.83 -15.41
CA PRO A 257 20.06 3.28 -15.43
C PRO A 257 19.32 3.91 -14.24
N LEU A 258 19.72 5.13 -13.87
CA LEU A 258 19.02 5.86 -12.82
C LEU A 258 17.56 6.14 -13.21
N ALA A 259 16.73 6.24 -12.20
CA ALA A 259 15.35 6.69 -12.32
C ALA A 259 15.32 8.19 -12.61
N SER A 260 14.45 8.59 -13.54
CA SER A 260 14.19 9.98 -13.91
C SER A 260 13.29 10.64 -12.88
N VAL A 261 13.85 10.99 -11.72
CA VAL A 261 13.11 11.53 -10.57
C VAL A 261 13.87 12.65 -9.87
N THR A 262 13.15 13.67 -9.42
CA THR A 262 13.71 14.73 -8.57
C THR A 262 13.11 14.73 -7.16
N GLU A 263 13.68 15.56 -6.28
CA GLU A 263 13.22 15.66 -4.90
C GLU A 263 11.82 16.27 -4.85
N GLY A 264 10.85 15.51 -4.35
CA GLY A 264 9.44 15.91 -4.28
C GLY A 264 8.54 15.38 -5.40
N ASP A 265 9.11 14.73 -6.43
CA ASP A 265 8.32 14.12 -7.52
C ASP A 265 7.63 12.82 -7.11
N ILE A 266 8.17 12.16 -6.09
CA ILE A 266 7.70 10.86 -5.60
C ILE A 266 7.06 11.05 -4.23
N CYS A 267 5.95 10.36 -3.99
CA CYS A 267 5.34 10.26 -2.68
C CYS A 267 5.04 8.81 -2.29
N LEU A 268 5.08 8.52 -0.99
CA LEU A 268 4.72 7.21 -0.48
C LEU A 268 3.21 7.00 -0.59
N GLU A 269 2.81 5.89 -1.21
CA GLU A 269 1.39 5.50 -1.32
C GLU A 269 1.07 4.48 -0.21
N THR A 270 1.78 3.35 -0.21
CA THR A 270 1.58 2.27 0.76
C THR A 270 2.90 1.55 1.08
N CYS A 271 2.92 0.70 2.11
CA CYS A 271 4.14 0.09 2.66
C CYS A 271 4.33 -1.35 2.21
N SER A 272 3.47 -1.82 1.30
CA SER A 272 3.64 -3.07 0.57
C SER A 272 2.78 -3.05 -0.68
N PHE A 273 3.07 -3.94 -1.61
CA PHE A 273 2.26 -4.13 -2.81
C PHE A 273 0.86 -4.63 -2.46
N GLU A 274 0.74 -5.55 -1.49
CA GLU A 274 -0.56 -6.06 -1.05
C GLU A 274 -1.42 -4.99 -0.36
N GLU A 275 -0.81 -4.10 0.44
CA GLU A 275 -1.51 -2.91 0.98
C GLU A 275 -1.98 -1.98 -0.15
N PHE A 276 -1.13 -1.72 -1.15
CA PHE A 276 -1.53 -0.94 -2.33
C PHE A 276 -2.74 -1.57 -3.01
N LEU A 277 -2.64 -2.86 -3.34
CA LEU A 277 -3.67 -3.56 -4.09
C LEU A 277 -5.00 -3.60 -3.33
N ALA A 278 -4.96 -3.83 -2.01
CA ALA A 278 -6.15 -3.81 -1.16
C ALA A 278 -6.78 -2.42 -1.10
N THR A 279 -5.94 -1.38 -0.94
CA THR A 279 -6.40 0.03 -0.95
C THR A 279 -7.06 0.36 -2.29
N THR A 280 -6.38 0.10 -3.40
CA THR A 280 -6.89 0.40 -4.74
C THR A 280 -8.19 -0.35 -5.00
N TYR A 281 -8.25 -1.65 -4.71
CA TYR A 281 -9.46 -2.44 -4.93
C TYR A 281 -10.66 -1.89 -4.16
N TYR A 282 -10.54 -1.71 -2.85
CA TYR A 282 -11.69 -1.29 -2.04
C TYR A 282 -12.03 0.20 -2.20
N GLU A 283 -11.07 1.10 -2.41
CA GLU A 283 -11.35 2.52 -2.65
C GLU A 283 -11.97 2.77 -4.03
N GLU A 284 -11.65 1.93 -5.03
CA GLU A 284 -12.32 1.99 -6.33
C GLU A 284 -13.75 1.45 -6.24
N LEU A 285 -13.97 0.29 -5.61
CA LEU A 285 -15.34 -0.20 -5.34
C LEU A 285 -16.17 0.82 -4.56
N LEU A 286 -15.56 1.44 -3.56
CA LEU A 286 -16.21 2.48 -2.77
C LEU A 286 -16.61 3.67 -3.63
N TRP A 287 -15.77 4.10 -4.56
CA TRP A 287 -16.13 5.18 -5.48
C TRP A 287 -17.38 4.84 -6.29
N PHE A 288 -17.47 3.62 -6.84
CA PHE A 288 -18.65 3.22 -7.60
C PHE A 288 -19.92 3.12 -6.75
N VAL A 289 -19.82 2.72 -5.48
CA VAL A 289 -20.95 2.80 -4.54
C VAL A 289 -21.39 4.25 -4.32
N LEU A 290 -20.43 5.17 -4.28
CA LEU A 290 -20.69 6.58 -4.01
C LEU A 290 -21.24 7.35 -5.22
N PHE A 291 -20.90 6.94 -6.44
CA PHE A 291 -21.19 7.72 -7.66
C PHE A 291 -22.06 7.00 -8.70
N ASP A 292 -22.09 5.66 -8.70
CA ASP A 292 -22.74 4.84 -9.74
C ASP A 292 -23.69 3.77 -9.16
N ASP A 293 -24.13 3.92 -7.92
CA ASP A 293 -25.09 3.03 -7.23
C ASP A 293 -24.69 1.54 -7.24
N ALA A 294 -23.39 1.25 -7.19
CA ALA A 294 -22.89 -0.13 -7.16
C ALA A 294 -23.28 -0.89 -5.89
N GLU A 295 -23.30 -2.22 -5.97
CA GLU A 295 -23.62 -3.07 -4.83
C GLU A 295 -22.52 -3.05 -3.76
N VAL A 296 -22.92 -3.11 -2.49
CA VAL A 296 -21.98 -3.15 -1.35
C VAL A 296 -21.73 -4.60 -0.93
N THR A 297 -20.53 -5.11 -1.23
CA THR A 297 -20.08 -6.43 -0.81
C THR A 297 -19.76 -6.49 0.69
N GLN A 298 -19.71 -7.70 1.27
CA GLN A 298 -19.29 -7.87 2.66
C GLN A 298 -17.82 -7.46 2.86
N GLY A 299 -16.94 -7.80 1.92
CA GLY A 299 -15.53 -7.40 1.96
C GLY A 299 -15.35 -5.88 1.99
N LEU A 300 -16.14 -5.14 1.21
CA LEU A 300 -16.12 -3.67 1.25
C LEU A 300 -16.62 -3.11 2.60
N ARG A 301 -17.67 -3.70 3.19
CA ARG A 301 -18.13 -3.31 4.54
C ARG A 301 -17.05 -3.55 5.59
N ASP A 302 -16.38 -4.70 5.50
CA ASP A 302 -15.32 -5.06 6.43
C ASP A 302 -14.12 -4.10 6.28
N TYR A 303 -13.69 -3.82 5.05
CA TYR A 303 -12.67 -2.81 4.78
C TYR A 303 -13.07 -1.45 5.37
N VAL A 304 -14.29 -0.99 5.10
CA VAL A 304 -14.75 0.31 5.58
C VAL A 304 -14.81 0.36 7.11
N ALA A 305 -15.29 -0.69 7.76
CA ALA A 305 -15.39 -0.77 9.22
C ALA A 305 -14.01 -0.81 9.92
N ASN A 306 -12.98 -1.35 9.26
CA ASN A 306 -11.62 -1.44 9.81
C ASN A 306 -10.74 -0.24 9.45
N THR A 307 -11.01 0.41 8.31
CA THR A 307 -10.26 1.57 7.84
C THR A 307 -10.84 2.87 8.39
N TYR A 308 -12.16 3.00 8.49
CA TYR A 308 -12.82 4.24 8.90
C TYR A 308 -13.40 4.12 10.30
N ARG A 309 -13.19 5.14 11.14
CA ARG A 309 -13.66 5.10 12.52
C ARG A 309 -15.11 5.57 12.59
N LYS A 310 -15.93 4.89 13.39
CA LYS A 310 -17.22 5.42 13.86
C LYS A 310 -16.96 6.45 14.94
N LYS A 311 -17.43 7.70 14.79
CA LYS A 311 -17.45 8.66 15.90
C LYS A 311 -18.42 8.13 16.97
N LYS A 312 -17.91 7.75 18.14
CA LYS A 312 -18.78 7.56 19.32
C LYS A 312 -19.14 8.93 19.90
N ASP A 313 -20.43 9.19 20.09
CA ASP A 313 -20.98 10.31 20.87
C ASP A 313 -20.59 11.74 20.44
N GLY A 314 -20.41 11.97 19.13
CA GLY A 314 -20.22 13.33 18.59
C GLY A 314 -18.94 14.05 19.05
N LYS A 315 -18.02 13.34 19.70
CA LYS A 315 -16.67 13.81 20.01
C LYS A 315 -15.68 12.85 19.39
N ALA A 316 -14.85 13.35 18.47
CA ALA A 316 -13.67 12.63 18.07
C ALA A 316 -12.85 12.33 19.33
N GLU A 317 -12.60 11.07 19.64
CA GLU A 317 -11.50 10.74 20.54
C GLU A 317 -10.22 11.13 19.80
N GLU A 318 -9.69 12.31 20.14
CA GLU A 318 -8.29 12.63 19.90
C GLU A 318 -7.46 11.60 20.68
N THR A 319 -7.17 10.46 20.07
CA THR A 319 -5.98 9.70 20.43
C THR A 319 -4.80 10.56 20.03
N LYS A 320 -4.38 11.47 20.91
CA LYS A 320 -3.06 12.09 20.83
C LYS A 320 -2.06 10.95 20.83
N SER A 321 -1.52 10.64 19.66
CA SER A 321 -0.26 9.93 19.58
C SER A 321 0.74 10.77 20.37
N ALA A 322 1.17 10.25 21.52
CA ALA A 322 2.22 10.88 22.29
C ALA A 322 3.49 10.86 21.44
N SER A 323 3.75 11.94 20.72
CA SER A 323 5.03 12.20 20.08
C SER A 323 6.09 12.16 21.18
N THR A 324 6.89 11.09 21.18
CA THR A 324 8.07 10.95 22.04
C THR A 324 9.27 10.70 21.14
#